data_AF-A0A653NEU6-F1
#
_entry.id   AF-A0A653NEU6-F1
#
_cell.length_a   1.000
_cell.length_b   1.000
_cell.length_c   1.000
_cell.angle_alpha   90.00
_cell.angle_beta   90.00
_cell.angle_gamma   90.00
#
_symmetry.space_group_name_H-M   'P 1'
#
loop_
_entity.id
_entity.type
_entity.pdbx_description
1 polymer ?
#
loop_
_entity_poly.entity_id
_entity_poly.type
_entity_poly.pdbx_seq_one_letter_code
_entity_poly.pdbx_strand_id
1 'polypeptide(L)'
;MAVSANRLELLQIADAVAREKSIDRQIVIDAMQDAIAKAARSRYGAETDVHAEINTKSGELRLARHLQVVDLVENGAVEITVDEAKRHNPAAQVGDVIADPLPPFDFGRIAAQSAKQVIVQKVREAERDRQYDEYKDRIGEIVNGAVKRVEYGNVFVDLGRGEAIIRRDEMIPRETFKVGDRARAYVYDVRREPRGPQIFLSRTHPQFMAKLFGQEVPEIYDGIVEVKAVARDPGSRAKIAVISRDSSIDPVGACVGMRGSRVQAVVGELQGEKIDIIPWSPDVATFVVNALQPAEVAKVVLDEEADKIEVVVPDEQLSLAIGRRGQNVRLASQLTGWDIDILTEAEESERRQKEFVQRTELFMNALNVDETVGQLLASEGFRSVEEVAYVEPSELSSIEGFDEDTAAEIQNRAQEHLAAVEAEFDEKRKALGVEDELRDVEGVSTAMMVALGENDVKSVEDLAGCATDDLVGWTERKDGETTRHSGYLDGFDLSRQDAEAIVMAARVKAGWIEAPEPEAEAETEAEESQV
;
A
#
# COMPACT_ATOMS: atom_id res chain seq x y z
N MET A 1 -46.51 15.10 -51.29
CA MET A 1 -45.06 15.12 -51.57
C MET A 1 -44.36 15.50 -50.27
N ALA A 2 -43.97 14.49 -49.50
CA ALA A 2 -43.31 14.66 -48.21
C ALA A 2 -41.83 15.03 -48.43
N VAL A 3 -41.33 15.93 -47.59
CA VAL A 3 -40.04 16.61 -47.71
C VAL A 3 -38.89 15.59 -47.68
N SER A 4 -38.29 15.34 -48.85
CA SER A 4 -37.14 14.45 -49.06
C SER A 4 -35.79 15.07 -48.63
N ALA A 5 -35.78 16.16 -47.85
CA ALA A 5 -34.58 16.94 -47.57
C ALA A 5 -33.71 16.40 -46.40
N ASN A 6 -34.21 15.53 -45.54
CA ASN A 6 -33.56 15.23 -44.26
C ASN A 6 -32.40 14.20 -44.28
N ARG A 7 -32.12 13.49 -45.38
CA ARG A 7 -31.17 12.34 -45.37
C ARG A 7 -29.70 12.73 -45.42
N LEU A 8 -29.33 13.61 -46.35
CA LEU A 8 -27.96 14.10 -46.50
C LEU A 8 -27.60 15.16 -45.45
N GLU A 9 -28.58 15.94 -45.00
CA GLU A 9 -28.38 16.95 -43.96
C GLU A 9 -27.92 16.33 -42.63
N LEU A 10 -28.48 15.17 -42.25
CA LEU A 10 -28.06 14.46 -41.02
C LEU A 10 -26.59 14.04 -41.07
N LEU A 11 -26.13 13.49 -42.20
CA LEU A 11 -24.72 13.11 -42.35
C LEU A 11 -23.80 14.34 -42.39
N GLN A 12 -24.21 15.41 -43.06
CA GLN A 12 -23.45 16.67 -43.09
C GLN A 12 -23.34 17.32 -41.71
N ILE A 13 -24.41 17.26 -40.90
CA ILE A 13 -24.40 17.73 -39.50
C ILE A 13 -23.47 16.86 -38.67
N ALA A 14 -23.52 15.52 -38.81
CA ALA A 14 -22.62 14.62 -38.12
C ALA A 14 -21.15 14.92 -38.49
N ASP A 15 -20.85 15.13 -39.78
CA ASP A 15 -19.51 15.46 -40.27
C ASP A 15 -19.03 16.83 -39.77
N ALA A 16 -19.92 17.83 -39.72
CA ALA A 16 -19.59 19.15 -39.21
C ALA A 16 -19.28 19.11 -37.71
N VAL A 17 -20.07 18.39 -36.92
CA VAL A 17 -19.85 18.23 -35.47
C VAL A 17 -18.58 17.42 -35.20
N ALA A 18 -18.37 16.32 -35.92
CA ALA A 18 -17.16 15.50 -35.81
C ALA A 18 -15.89 16.32 -36.10
N ARG A 19 -15.92 17.19 -37.13
CA ARG A 19 -14.80 18.10 -37.45
C ARG A 19 -14.61 19.21 -36.43
N GLU A 20 -15.69 19.85 -35.98
CA GLU A 20 -15.60 20.94 -35.01
C GLU A 20 -15.06 20.46 -33.66
N LYS A 21 -15.43 19.24 -33.25
CA LYS A 21 -15.07 18.68 -31.94
C LYS A 21 -13.93 17.65 -31.99
N SER A 22 -13.40 17.35 -33.17
CA SER A 22 -12.31 16.37 -33.36
C SER A 22 -12.63 14.98 -32.78
N ILE A 23 -13.85 14.49 -33.02
CA ILE A 23 -14.35 13.20 -32.52
C ILE A 23 -14.65 12.29 -33.71
N ASP A 24 -14.57 10.98 -33.49
CA ASP A 24 -14.92 10.00 -34.52
C ASP A 24 -16.37 10.21 -34.99
N ARG A 25 -16.53 10.22 -36.31
CA ARG A 25 -17.83 10.32 -36.99
C ARG A 25 -18.81 9.25 -36.50
N GLN A 26 -18.33 8.04 -36.22
CA GLN A 26 -19.17 6.93 -35.79
C GLN A 26 -19.83 7.23 -34.43
N ILE A 27 -19.08 7.78 -33.47
CA ILE A 27 -19.60 8.17 -32.14
C ILE A 27 -20.73 9.20 -32.27
N VAL A 28 -20.60 10.14 -33.20
CA VAL A 28 -21.64 11.16 -33.45
C VAL A 28 -22.89 10.52 -34.06
N ILE A 29 -22.73 9.56 -34.98
CA ILE A 29 -23.85 8.84 -35.60
C ILE A 29 -24.58 7.97 -34.56
N ASP A 30 -23.85 7.26 -33.72
CA ASP A 30 -24.43 6.43 -32.65
C ASP A 30 -25.19 7.30 -31.64
N ALA A 31 -24.64 8.47 -31.27
CA ALA A 31 -25.33 9.44 -30.43
C ALA A 31 -26.63 9.99 -31.07
N MET A 32 -26.62 10.19 -32.40
CA MET A 32 -27.81 10.61 -33.14
C MET A 32 -28.87 9.50 -33.16
N GLN A 33 -28.46 8.24 -33.32
CA GLN A 33 -29.34 7.07 -33.23
C GLN A 33 -30.01 7.00 -31.85
N ASP A 34 -29.24 7.08 -30.77
CA ASP A 34 -29.76 7.09 -29.39
C ASP A 34 -30.79 8.20 -29.17
N ALA A 35 -30.49 9.40 -29.66
CA ALA A 35 -31.39 10.54 -29.49
C ALA A 35 -32.70 10.38 -30.28
N ILE A 36 -32.61 9.85 -31.50
CA ILE A 36 -33.74 9.57 -32.36
C ILE A 36 -34.60 8.46 -31.76
N ALA A 37 -33.99 7.39 -31.24
CA ALA A 37 -34.65 6.32 -30.50
C ALA A 37 -35.43 6.89 -29.29
N LYS A 38 -34.79 7.74 -28.49
CA LYS A 38 -35.43 8.41 -27.35
C LYS A 38 -36.62 9.29 -27.76
N ALA A 39 -36.49 10.04 -28.85
CA ALA A 39 -37.59 10.84 -29.39
C ALA A 39 -38.73 9.96 -29.91
N ALA A 40 -38.42 8.82 -30.51
CA ALA A 40 -39.40 7.86 -31.02
C ALA A 40 -40.20 7.22 -29.87
N ARG A 41 -39.56 6.88 -28.74
CA ARG A 41 -40.25 6.37 -27.53
C ARG A 41 -41.30 7.35 -27.03
N SER A 42 -41.05 8.66 -27.06
CA SER A 42 -42.05 9.67 -26.66
C SER A 42 -43.30 9.67 -27.55
N ARG A 43 -43.23 9.15 -28.79
CA ARG A 43 -44.35 9.11 -29.74
C ARG A 43 -45.03 7.75 -29.80
N TYR A 44 -44.26 6.67 -29.73
CA TYR A 44 -44.74 5.29 -29.89
C TYR A 44 -45.00 4.58 -28.56
N GLY A 45 -44.65 5.20 -27.42
CA GLY A 45 -44.87 4.69 -26.07
C GLY A 45 -43.57 4.64 -25.29
N ALA A 46 -43.53 5.25 -24.10
CA ALA A 46 -42.31 5.33 -23.30
C ALA A 46 -41.76 3.96 -22.89
N GLU A 47 -42.66 2.99 -22.73
CA GLU A 47 -42.39 1.59 -22.38
C GLU A 47 -41.90 0.74 -23.56
N THR A 48 -41.89 1.27 -24.79
CA THR A 48 -41.45 0.51 -25.98
C THR A 48 -39.94 0.59 -26.16
N ASP A 49 -39.30 -0.53 -26.51
CA ASP A 49 -37.88 -0.58 -26.79
C ASP A 49 -37.57 -0.24 -28.25
N VAL A 50 -37.57 1.07 -28.55
CA VAL A 50 -37.28 1.57 -29.90
C VAL A 50 -35.78 1.72 -30.12
N HIS A 51 -35.32 1.22 -31.27
CA HIS A 51 -33.98 1.36 -31.81
C HIS A 51 -34.02 2.15 -33.13
N ALA A 52 -32.98 2.95 -33.34
CA ALA A 52 -32.80 3.74 -34.55
C ALA A 52 -31.47 3.37 -35.20
N GLU A 53 -31.46 3.13 -36.50
CA GLU A 53 -30.26 2.81 -37.25
C GLU A 53 -30.11 3.83 -38.39
N ILE A 54 -28.94 4.46 -38.47
CA ILE A 54 -28.59 5.39 -39.54
C ILE A 54 -27.53 4.75 -40.42
N ASN A 55 -27.83 4.57 -41.70
CA ASN A 55 -26.84 4.09 -42.65
C ASN A 55 -25.76 5.15 -42.90
N THR A 56 -24.51 4.82 -42.63
CA THR A 56 -23.36 5.75 -42.67
C THR A 56 -23.00 6.25 -44.09
N LYS A 57 -23.50 5.58 -45.14
CA LYS A 57 -23.27 5.93 -46.55
C LYS A 57 -24.47 6.63 -47.18
N SER A 58 -25.69 6.12 -46.96
CA SER A 58 -26.90 6.65 -47.60
C SER A 58 -27.65 7.68 -46.76
N GLY A 59 -27.39 7.75 -45.45
CA GLY A 59 -28.13 8.59 -44.50
C GLY A 59 -29.57 8.12 -44.29
N GLU A 60 -29.90 6.90 -44.71
CA GLU A 60 -31.21 6.30 -44.49
C GLU A 60 -31.38 5.95 -43.01
N LEU A 61 -32.42 6.50 -42.39
CA LEU A 61 -32.83 6.19 -41.02
C LEU A 61 -33.87 5.07 -41.03
N ARG A 62 -33.62 4.02 -40.26
CA ARG A 62 -34.57 2.94 -39.97
C ARG A 62 -34.93 2.98 -38.50
N LEU A 63 -36.22 2.86 -38.20
CA LEU A 63 -36.73 2.73 -36.85
C LEU A 63 -37.33 1.35 -36.70
N ALA A 64 -36.96 0.64 -35.64
CA ALA A 64 -37.55 -0.63 -35.28
C ALA A 64 -37.84 -0.65 -33.78
N ARG A 65 -38.94 -1.26 -33.38
CA ARG A 65 -39.11 -1.68 -31.98
C ARG A 65 -38.61 -3.10 -31.84
N HIS A 66 -37.90 -3.38 -30.76
CA HIS A 66 -37.45 -4.71 -30.41
C HIS A 66 -38.49 -5.35 -29.49
N LEU A 67 -38.95 -6.53 -29.88
CA LEU A 67 -39.90 -7.34 -29.12
C LEU A 67 -39.22 -8.66 -28.74
N GLN A 68 -39.16 -8.95 -27.44
CA GLN A 68 -38.64 -10.20 -26.91
C GLN A 68 -39.68 -11.31 -27.06
N VAL A 69 -39.25 -12.45 -27.59
CA VAL A 69 -40.13 -13.61 -27.80
C VAL A 69 -40.25 -14.39 -26.49
N VAL A 70 -41.47 -14.50 -25.97
CA VAL A 70 -41.78 -15.17 -24.70
C VAL A 70 -42.98 -16.12 -24.86
N ASP A 71 -43.10 -17.09 -23.94
CA ASP A 71 -44.24 -18.03 -23.91
C ASP A 71 -45.51 -17.38 -23.35
N LEU A 72 -45.36 -16.53 -22.32
CA LEU A 72 -46.44 -15.79 -21.68
C LEU A 72 -46.05 -14.31 -21.66
N VAL A 73 -46.87 -13.47 -22.28
CA VAL A 73 -46.65 -12.01 -22.35
C VAL A 73 -47.12 -11.38 -21.04
N GLU A 74 -46.21 -10.76 -20.31
CA GLU A 74 -46.48 -9.93 -19.14
C GLU A 74 -46.52 -8.44 -19.52
N ASN A 75 -45.66 -8.02 -20.45
CA ASN A 75 -45.58 -6.65 -20.94
C ASN A 75 -45.69 -6.56 -22.47
N GLY A 76 -46.90 -6.35 -22.99
CA GLY A 76 -47.18 -6.25 -24.42
C GLY A 76 -46.54 -5.05 -25.16
N ALA A 77 -45.78 -4.18 -24.47
CA ALA A 77 -45.01 -3.12 -25.12
C ALA A 77 -43.62 -3.59 -25.62
N VAL A 78 -43.07 -4.64 -25.01
CA VAL A 78 -41.71 -5.16 -25.26
C VAL A 78 -41.67 -6.67 -25.52
N GLU A 79 -42.79 -7.37 -25.34
CA GLU A 79 -42.86 -8.83 -25.51
C GLU A 79 -43.84 -9.22 -26.62
N ILE A 80 -43.56 -10.37 -27.26
CA ILE A 80 -44.41 -11.00 -28.28
C ILE A 80 -44.46 -12.50 -28.06
N THR A 81 -45.61 -13.12 -28.34
CA THR A 81 -45.75 -14.57 -28.24
C THR A 81 -44.94 -15.28 -29.33
N VAL A 82 -44.47 -16.50 -29.06
CA VAL A 82 -43.76 -17.34 -30.05
C VAL A 82 -44.59 -17.52 -31.33
N ASP A 83 -45.90 -17.69 -31.20
CA ASP A 83 -46.81 -17.90 -32.34
C ASP A 83 -46.91 -16.65 -33.23
N GLU A 84 -46.89 -15.46 -32.63
CA GLU A 84 -46.88 -14.20 -33.36
C GLU A 84 -45.49 -13.90 -33.94
N ALA A 85 -44.42 -14.15 -33.18
CA ALA A 85 -43.04 -14.02 -33.65
C ALA A 85 -42.77 -14.88 -34.88
N LYS A 86 -43.29 -16.12 -34.91
CA LYS A 86 -43.21 -17.04 -36.06
C LYS A 86 -43.88 -16.52 -37.33
N ARG A 87 -44.83 -15.59 -37.23
CA ARG A 87 -45.44 -14.93 -38.41
C ARG A 87 -44.49 -13.94 -39.08
N HIS A 88 -43.59 -13.33 -38.30
CA HIS A 88 -42.58 -12.41 -38.80
C HIS A 88 -41.31 -13.13 -39.23
N ASN A 89 -40.87 -14.10 -38.43
CA ASN A 89 -39.73 -14.95 -38.74
C ASN A 89 -40.05 -16.41 -38.37
N PRO A 90 -40.24 -17.31 -39.35
CA PRO A 90 -40.58 -18.72 -39.09
C PRO A 90 -39.58 -19.48 -38.22
N ALA A 91 -38.34 -18.99 -38.08
CA ALA A 91 -37.30 -19.58 -37.24
C ALA A 91 -37.28 -19.06 -35.79
N ALA A 92 -38.19 -18.15 -35.39
CA ALA A 92 -38.20 -17.53 -34.07
C ALA A 92 -38.43 -18.53 -32.93
N GLN A 93 -37.61 -18.41 -31.88
CA GLN A 93 -37.64 -19.20 -30.65
C GLN A 93 -37.83 -18.31 -29.42
N VAL A 94 -38.24 -18.91 -28.30
CA VAL A 94 -38.32 -18.21 -27.00
C VAL A 94 -36.93 -17.70 -26.63
N GLY A 95 -36.83 -16.41 -26.26
CA GLY A 95 -35.57 -15.72 -25.97
C GLY A 95 -35.00 -14.91 -27.13
N ASP A 96 -35.50 -15.08 -28.35
CA ASP A 96 -35.10 -14.26 -29.50
C ASP A 96 -35.67 -12.83 -29.41
N VAL A 97 -35.08 -11.92 -30.19
CA VAL A 97 -35.56 -10.53 -30.35
C VAL A 97 -36.01 -10.33 -31.80
N ILE A 98 -37.26 -9.91 -31.97
CA ILE A 98 -37.84 -9.55 -33.27
C ILE A 98 -37.82 -8.02 -33.43
N ALA A 99 -37.17 -7.56 -34.50
CA ALA A 99 -37.21 -6.16 -34.91
C ALA A 99 -38.46 -5.89 -35.78
N ASP A 100 -39.43 -5.18 -35.23
CA ASP A 100 -40.65 -4.77 -35.94
C ASP A 100 -40.50 -3.33 -36.45
N PRO A 101 -40.47 -3.10 -37.79
CA PRO A 101 -40.19 -1.79 -38.37
C PRO A 101 -41.31 -0.79 -38.07
N LEU A 102 -40.93 0.36 -37.51
CA LEU A 102 -41.85 1.45 -37.20
C LEU A 102 -41.98 2.44 -38.38
N PRO A 103 -43.16 3.03 -38.59
CA PRO A 103 -43.33 4.05 -39.61
C PRO A 103 -42.39 5.26 -39.39
N PRO A 104 -41.82 5.82 -40.48
CA PRO A 104 -41.07 7.05 -40.37
C PRO A 104 -41.99 8.18 -39.91
N PHE A 105 -41.47 9.08 -39.07
CA PHE A 105 -42.24 10.19 -38.54
C PHE A 105 -41.45 11.50 -38.58
N ASP A 106 -42.16 12.62 -38.71
CA ASP A 106 -41.53 13.94 -38.76
C ASP A 106 -41.00 14.33 -37.38
N PHE A 107 -39.69 14.51 -37.32
CA PHE A 107 -38.99 15.07 -36.18
C PHE A 107 -39.31 16.56 -36.10
N GLY A 108 -40.29 16.93 -35.27
CA GLY A 108 -40.57 18.33 -34.96
C GLY A 108 -39.35 19.02 -34.32
N ARG A 109 -39.47 20.33 -34.06
CA ARG A 109 -38.40 21.17 -33.47
C ARG A 109 -37.83 20.62 -32.14
N ILE A 110 -38.65 19.94 -31.34
CA ILE A 110 -38.28 19.39 -30.02
C ILE A 110 -37.28 18.23 -30.16
N ALA A 111 -37.49 17.33 -31.13
CA ALA A 111 -36.60 16.19 -31.36
C ALA A 111 -35.21 16.63 -31.85
N ALA A 112 -35.14 17.68 -32.68
CA ALA A 112 -33.87 18.28 -33.10
C ALA A 112 -33.10 18.90 -31.92
N GLN A 113 -33.79 19.54 -30.97
CA GLN A 113 -33.15 20.07 -29.76
C GLN A 113 -32.68 18.96 -28.82
N SER A 114 -33.47 17.90 -28.64
CA SER A 114 -33.07 16.72 -27.86
C SER A 114 -31.89 16.00 -28.50
N ALA A 115 -31.85 15.86 -29.83
CA ALA A 115 -30.72 15.31 -30.57
C ALA A 115 -29.45 16.13 -30.36
N LYS A 116 -29.53 17.46 -30.48
CA LYS A 116 -28.39 18.34 -30.16
C LYS A 116 -27.89 18.12 -28.73
N GLN A 117 -28.79 17.98 -27.76
CA GLN A 117 -28.42 17.77 -26.36
C GLN A 117 -27.72 16.43 -26.13
N VAL A 118 -28.24 15.33 -26.71
CA VAL A 118 -27.64 13.99 -26.61
C VAL A 118 -26.29 13.94 -27.32
N ILE A 119 -26.17 14.55 -28.50
CA ILE A 119 -24.88 14.67 -29.23
C ILE A 119 -23.86 15.40 -28.37
N VAL A 120 -24.21 16.57 -27.79
CA VAL A 120 -23.29 17.31 -26.91
C VAL A 120 -22.91 16.51 -25.67
N GLN A 121 -23.82 15.71 -25.11
CA GLN A 121 -23.53 14.83 -23.97
C GLN A 121 -22.55 13.70 -24.35
N LYS A 122 -22.82 12.99 -25.46
CA LYS A 122 -21.96 11.90 -25.96
C LYS A 122 -20.58 12.40 -26.39
N VAL A 123 -20.52 13.58 -27.00
CA VAL A 123 -19.26 14.28 -27.29
C VAL A 123 -18.46 14.53 -26.02
N ARG A 124 -19.09 15.04 -24.96
CA ARG A 124 -18.43 15.25 -23.66
C ARG A 124 -18.04 13.95 -22.98
N GLU A 125 -18.78 12.86 -23.15
CA GLU A 125 -18.40 11.52 -22.66
C GLU A 125 -17.14 11.03 -23.36
N ALA A 126 -17.10 11.08 -24.70
CA ALA A 126 -15.94 10.68 -25.47
C ALA A 126 -14.69 11.53 -25.16
N GLU A 127 -14.84 12.84 -25.00
CA GLU A 127 -13.74 13.72 -24.57
C GLU A 127 -13.21 13.33 -23.19
N ARG A 128 -14.11 13.03 -22.24
CA ARG A 128 -13.75 12.61 -20.88
C ARG A 128 -13.03 11.26 -20.86
N ASP A 129 -13.52 10.29 -21.62
CA ASP A 129 -12.89 8.96 -21.68
C ASP A 129 -11.49 9.05 -22.28
N ARG A 130 -11.34 9.82 -23.36
CA ARG A 130 -10.04 10.09 -23.98
C ARG A 130 -9.07 10.77 -23.02
N GLN A 131 -9.54 11.77 -22.26
CA GLN A 131 -8.73 12.44 -21.25
C GLN A 131 -8.30 11.47 -20.15
N TYR A 132 -9.18 10.59 -19.67
CA TYR A 132 -8.82 9.57 -18.71
C TYR A 132 -7.73 8.63 -19.26
N ASP A 133 -7.91 8.14 -20.47
CA ASP A 133 -6.97 7.21 -21.10
C ASP A 133 -5.60 7.84 -21.35
N GLU A 134 -5.51 9.15 -21.59
CA GLU A 134 -4.24 9.86 -21.73
C GLU A 134 -3.47 10.01 -20.41
N TYR A 135 -4.16 10.18 -19.29
CA TYR A 135 -3.51 10.46 -17.99
C TYR A 135 -3.37 9.24 -17.08
N LYS A 136 -4.15 8.17 -17.29
CA LYS A 136 -4.01 6.93 -16.50
C LYS A 136 -2.60 6.33 -16.61
N ASP A 137 -2.00 6.41 -17.80
CA ASP A 137 -0.66 5.87 -18.09
C ASP A 137 0.45 6.82 -17.64
N ARG A 138 0.10 8.03 -17.19
CA ARG A 138 1.02 9.08 -16.74
C ARG A 138 1.07 9.23 -15.22
N ILE A 139 0.43 8.32 -14.49
CA ILE A 139 0.61 8.22 -13.03
C ILE A 139 2.09 7.94 -12.77
N GLY A 140 2.71 8.72 -11.89
CA GLY A 140 4.15 8.66 -11.67
C GLY A 140 4.97 9.75 -12.36
N GLU A 141 4.35 10.59 -13.20
CA GLU A 141 5.04 11.66 -13.92
C GLU A 141 4.87 13.04 -13.26
N ILE A 142 5.82 13.94 -13.56
CA ILE A 142 5.66 15.37 -13.28
C ILE A 142 4.95 16.03 -14.45
N VAL A 143 3.86 16.72 -14.15
CA VAL A 143 3.13 17.54 -15.11
C VAL A 143 3.27 19.02 -14.77
N ASN A 144 3.25 19.84 -15.82
CA ASN A 144 3.32 21.28 -15.71
C ASN A 144 2.01 21.87 -16.23
N GLY A 145 1.41 22.79 -15.47
CA GLY A 145 0.19 23.48 -15.88
C GLY A 145 0.08 24.89 -15.32
N ALA A 146 -0.95 25.61 -15.76
CA ALA A 146 -1.24 26.96 -15.30
C ALA A 146 -2.37 26.93 -14.26
N VAL A 147 -2.21 27.64 -13.15
CA VAL A 147 -3.23 27.73 -12.11
C VAL A 147 -4.41 28.53 -12.63
N LYS A 148 -5.56 27.87 -12.77
CA LYS A 148 -6.80 28.47 -13.28
C LYS A 148 -7.59 29.16 -12.18
N ARG A 149 -7.65 28.52 -11.01
CA ARG A 149 -8.38 29.03 -9.83
C ARG A 149 -7.88 28.37 -8.55
N VAL A 150 -8.09 29.06 -7.44
CA VAL A 150 -7.78 28.58 -6.08
C VAL A 150 -9.04 28.73 -5.22
N GLU A 151 -9.54 27.63 -4.68
CA GLU A 151 -10.80 27.59 -3.91
C GLU A 151 -10.58 26.83 -2.60
N TYR A 152 -10.87 27.45 -1.46
CA TYR A 152 -10.79 26.82 -0.12
C TYR A 152 -9.47 26.09 0.17
N GLY A 153 -8.36 26.53 -0.43
CA GLY A 153 -7.04 25.91 -0.29
C GLY A 153 -6.72 24.81 -1.31
N ASN A 154 -7.67 24.43 -2.16
CA ASN A 154 -7.42 23.57 -3.32
C ASN A 154 -7.01 24.42 -4.53
N VAL A 155 -6.06 23.92 -5.30
CA VAL A 155 -5.54 24.59 -6.49
C VAL A 155 -5.95 23.79 -7.72
N PHE A 156 -6.69 24.44 -8.62
CA PHE A 156 -7.07 23.84 -9.90
C PHE A 156 -6.09 24.29 -10.97
N VAL A 157 -5.44 23.30 -11.59
CA VAL A 157 -4.39 23.48 -12.58
C VAL A 157 -4.93 23.04 -13.94
N ASP A 158 -4.80 23.93 -14.93
CA ASP A 158 -5.10 23.64 -16.32
C ASP A 158 -3.87 23.02 -16.98
N LEU A 159 -4.03 21.78 -17.46
CA LEU A 159 -3.01 21.03 -18.20
C LEU A 159 -3.20 21.17 -19.73
N GLY A 160 -4.12 22.03 -20.18
CA GLY A 160 -4.46 22.31 -21.58
C GLY A 160 -5.50 21.35 -22.16
N ARG A 161 -5.35 20.04 -21.91
CA ARG A 161 -6.31 18.99 -22.35
C ARG A 161 -7.21 18.49 -21.24
N GLY A 162 -7.02 18.98 -20.01
CA GLY A 162 -7.70 18.50 -18.83
C GLY A 162 -7.49 19.42 -17.63
N GLU A 163 -8.42 19.36 -16.68
CA GLU A 163 -8.27 20.02 -15.38
C GLU A 163 -7.75 19.02 -14.34
N ALA A 164 -6.80 19.48 -13.54
CA ALA A 164 -6.22 18.73 -12.46
C ALA A 164 -6.35 19.50 -11.15
N ILE A 165 -6.33 18.79 -10.03
CA ILE A 165 -6.51 19.37 -8.70
C ILE A 165 -5.35 18.99 -7.80
N ILE A 166 -4.73 20.00 -7.18
CA ILE A 166 -3.86 19.84 -6.03
C ILE A 166 -4.72 20.12 -4.80
N ARG A 167 -4.93 19.09 -3.97
CA ARG A 167 -5.66 19.25 -2.71
C ARG A 167 -4.80 20.00 -1.70
N ARG A 168 -5.45 20.62 -0.71
CA ARG A 168 -4.74 21.34 0.37
C ARG A 168 -3.69 20.48 1.09
N ASP A 169 -4.02 19.22 1.36
CA ASP A 169 -3.13 18.29 2.07
C ASP A 169 -1.99 17.77 1.18
N GLU A 170 -2.16 17.90 -0.14
CA GLU A 170 -1.17 17.52 -1.16
C GLU A 170 -0.32 18.71 -1.62
N MET A 171 -0.49 19.87 -0.97
CA MET A 171 0.27 21.09 -1.23
C MET A 171 1.34 21.29 -0.16
N ILE A 172 2.50 21.82 -0.56
CA ILE A 172 3.57 22.11 0.38
C ILE A 172 3.07 23.16 1.39
N PRO A 173 3.22 22.93 2.71
CA PRO A 173 2.81 23.90 3.72
C PRO A 173 3.40 25.30 3.46
N ARG A 174 2.55 26.33 3.59
CA ARG A 174 2.90 27.77 3.37
C ARG A 174 3.20 28.14 1.92
N GLU A 175 3.12 27.22 0.97
CA GLU A 175 3.12 27.55 -0.44
C GLU A 175 1.81 28.24 -0.84
N THR A 176 1.90 29.28 -1.65
CA THR A 176 0.73 30.01 -2.14
C THR A 176 0.79 30.14 -3.64
N PHE A 177 -0.23 29.61 -4.32
CA PHE A 177 -0.43 29.80 -5.76
C PHE A 177 -1.41 30.94 -6.02
N LYS A 178 -1.14 31.73 -7.07
CA LYS A 178 -2.06 32.72 -7.63
C LYS A 178 -2.56 32.26 -9.00
N VAL A 179 -3.70 32.81 -9.40
CA VAL A 179 -4.24 32.57 -10.74
C VAL A 179 -3.25 33.07 -11.79
N GLY A 180 -2.92 32.21 -12.75
CA GLY A 180 -1.93 32.46 -13.79
C GLY A 180 -0.52 31.95 -13.47
N ASP A 181 -0.23 31.56 -12.23
CA ASP A 181 1.06 30.96 -11.88
C ASP A 181 1.23 29.60 -12.56
N ARG A 182 2.48 29.20 -12.82
CA ARG A 182 2.79 27.86 -13.31
C ARG A 182 3.03 26.94 -12.12
N ALA A 183 2.30 25.84 -12.05
CA ALA A 183 2.48 24.81 -11.05
C ALA A 183 3.06 23.55 -11.72
N ARG A 184 4.14 23.02 -11.14
CA ARG A 184 4.64 21.67 -11.44
C ARG A 184 4.18 20.74 -10.34
N ALA A 185 3.72 19.54 -10.66
CA ALA A 185 3.30 18.59 -9.62
C ALA A 185 3.36 17.16 -10.12
N TYR A 186 3.41 16.22 -9.17
CA TYR A 186 3.41 14.79 -9.43
C TYR A 186 1.98 14.27 -9.58
N VAL A 187 1.71 13.51 -10.64
CA VAL A 187 0.43 12.81 -10.81
C VAL A 187 0.45 11.56 -9.96
N TYR A 188 -0.29 11.56 -8.84
CA TYR A 188 -0.35 10.39 -7.95
C TYR A 188 -1.56 9.50 -8.20
N ASP A 189 -2.66 10.06 -8.73
CA ASP A 189 -3.89 9.31 -8.95
C ASP A 189 -4.75 9.96 -10.05
N VAL A 190 -5.49 9.15 -10.80
CA VAL A 190 -6.42 9.57 -11.85
C VAL A 190 -7.72 8.78 -11.70
N ARG A 191 -8.81 9.46 -11.32
CA ARG A 191 -10.10 8.82 -11.06
C ARG A 191 -11.15 9.20 -12.10
N ARG A 192 -12.01 8.25 -12.45
CA ARG A 192 -13.22 8.52 -13.24
C ARG A 192 -14.32 9.01 -12.31
N GLU A 193 -14.80 10.23 -12.52
CA GLU A 193 -16.00 10.73 -11.84
C GLU A 193 -17.15 11.02 -12.82
N PRO A 194 -18.42 11.02 -12.34
CA PRO A 194 -19.58 11.34 -13.17
C PRO A 194 -19.51 12.71 -13.86
N ARG A 195 -18.70 13.64 -13.32
CA ARG A 195 -18.51 15.00 -13.84
C ARG A 195 -17.29 15.15 -14.77
N GLY A 196 -16.45 14.13 -14.92
CA GLY A 196 -15.13 14.25 -15.58
C GLY A 196 -14.09 13.34 -14.94
N PRO A 197 -13.05 12.90 -15.67
CA PRO A 197 -11.89 12.35 -14.99
C PRO A 197 -11.25 13.46 -14.15
N GLN A 198 -11.00 13.16 -12.87
CA GLN A 198 -10.25 14.03 -11.99
C GLN A 198 -8.81 13.54 -11.91
N ILE A 199 -7.88 14.42 -12.26
CA ILE A 199 -6.44 14.17 -12.15
C ILE A 199 -5.99 14.77 -10.83
N PHE A 200 -5.51 13.92 -9.91
CA PHE A 200 -5.01 14.36 -8.62
C PHE A 200 -3.50 14.55 -8.68
N LEU A 201 -3.09 15.75 -8.25
CA LEU A 201 -1.72 16.18 -8.25
C LEU A 201 -1.23 16.36 -6.81
N SER A 202 0.04 16.03 -6.59
CA SER A 202 0.71 16.20 -5.31
C SER A 202 2.05 16.88 -5.46
N ARG A 203 2.37 17.76 -4.51
CA ARG A 203 3.69 18.37 -4.32
C ARG A 203 4.37 17.89 -3.04
N THR A 204 3.62 17.23 -2.16
CA THR A 204 4.12 16.64 -0.90
C THR A 204 4.66 15.23 -1.10
N HIS A 205 4.19 14.49 -2.10
CA HIS A 205 4.59 13.10 -2.33
C HIS A 205 6.13 12.94 -2.48
N PRO A 206 6.77 11.92 -1.86
CA PRO A 206 8.22 11.70 -1.94
C PRO A 206 8.75 11.57 -3.38
N GLN A 207 8.01 10.84 -4.23
CA GLN A 207 8.37 10.66 -5.64
C GLN A 207 8.41 11.97 -6.44
N PHE A 208 7.74 13.04 -6.00
CA PHE A 208 7.87 14.34 -6.65
C PHE A 208 9.32 14.85 -6.61
N MET A 209 9.98 14.72 -5.46
CA MET A 209 11.40 15.07 -5.31
C MET A 209 12.29 14.19 -6.17
N ALA A 210 12.11 12.87 -6.13
CA ALA A 210 12.90 11.93 -6.94
C ALA A 210 12.84 12.27 -8.43
N LYS A 211 11.63 12.56 -8.94
CA LYS A 211 11.42 12.93 -10.34
C LYS A 211 11.97 14.32 -10.69
N LEU A 212 11.95 15.28 -9.75
CA LEU A 212 12.63 16.58 -9.94
C LEU A 212 14.15 16.40 -10.07
N PHE A 213 14.75 15.56 -9.24
CA PHE A 213 16.17 15.22 -9.36
C PHE A 213 16.46 14.52 -10.68
N GLY A 214 15.61 13.60 -11.14
CA GLY A 214 15.75 12.97 -12.46
C GLY A 214 15.66 13.93 -13.65
N GLN A 215 14.99 15.08 -13.51
CA GLN A 215 14.98 16.13 -14.54
C GLN A 215 16.22 17.03 -14.49
N GLU A 216 16.79 17.24 -13.30
CA GLU A 216 17.91 18.16 -13.07
C GLU A 216 19.29 17.47 -13.19
N VAL A 217 19.36 16.16 -12.92
CA VAL A 217 20.60 15.37 -12.87
C VAL A 217 20.59 14.36 -14.04
N PRO A 218 21.35 14.59 -15.12
CA PRO A 218 21.41 13.68 -16.27
C PRO A 218 21.82 12.26 -15.89
N GLU A 219 22.72 12.10 -14.92
CA GLU A 219 23.20 10.80 -14.46
C GLU A 219 22.08 9.95 -13.82
N ILE A 220 21.05 10.59 -13.25
CA ILE A 220 19.84 9.90 -12.77
C ILE A 220 18.91 9.55 -13.93
N TYR A 221 18.78 10.44 -14.92
CA TYR A 221 17.98 10.18 -16.12
C TYR A 221 18.50 8.99 -16.92
N ASP A 222 19.82 8.90 -17.08
CA ASP A 222 20.51 7.82 -17.79
C ASP A 222 20.59 6.52 -16.97
N GLY A 223 20.14 6.54 -15.71
CA GLY A 223 20.12 5.38 -14.82
C GLY A 223 21.50 4.95 -14.30
N ILE A 224 22.50 5.82 -14.37
CA ILE A 224 23.84 5.58 -13.83
C ILE A 224 23.81 5.79 -12.31
N VAL A 225 23.15 6.86 -11.85
CA VAL A 225 22.85 7.12 -10.45
C VAL A 225 21.40 6.76 -10.19
N GLU A 226 21.15 5.97 -9.16
CA GLU A 226 19.82 5.50 -8.77
C GLU A 226 19.43 6.11 -7.42
N VAL A 227 18.21 6.64 -7.35
CA VAL A 227 17.59 7.09 -6.10
C VAL A 227 16.95 5.88 -5.42
N LYS A 228 17.51 5.44 -4.29
CA LYS A 228 17.05 4.25 -3.56
C LYS A 228 15.89 4.54 -2.61
N ALA A 229 15.98 5.65 -1.88
CA ALA A 229 14.97 6.02 -0.90
C ALA A 229 14.85 7.55 -0.79
N VAL A 230 13.66 8.01 -0.41
CA VAL A 230 13.36 9.42 -0.20
C VAL A 230 12.47 9.56 1.03
N ALA A 231 12.93 10.31 2.02
CA ALA A 231 12.16 10.69 3.20
C ALA A 231 11.97 12.21 3.21
N ARG A 232 10.73 12.69 3.39
CA ARG A 232 10.41 14.12 3.33
C ARG A 232 9.50 14.57 4.46
N ASP A 233 9.83 15.73 4.99
CA ASP A 233 8.93 16.61 5.74
C ASP A 233 8.66 17.85 4.85
N PRO A 234 7.59 17.83 4.03
CA PRO A 234 7.40 18.76 2.93
C PRO A 234 7.48 20.23 3.35
N GLY A 235 8.29 21.01 2.62
CA GLY A 235 8.50 22.44 2.88
C GLY A 235 9.42 22.76 4.06
N SER A 236 10.01 21.74 4.71
CA SER A 236 10.99 21.93 5.78
C SER A 236 12.31 21.25 5.46
N ARG A 237 12.34 19.90 5.46
CA ARG A 237 13.57 19.12 5.32
C ARG A 237 13.29 17.76 4.68
N ALA A 238 14.27 17.24 3.95
CA ALA A 238 14.22 15.93 3.33
C ALA A 238 15.59 15.28 3.29
N LYS A 239 15.58 13.96 3.20
CA LYS A 239 16.74 13.12 2.97
C LYS A 239 16.50 12.28 1.72
N ILE A 240 17.51 12.20 0.86
CA ILE A 240 17.49 11.38 -0.36
C ILE A 240 18.71 10.48 -0.38
N ALA A 241 18.48 9.17 -0.53
CA ALA A 241 19.52 8.16 -0.59
C ALA A 241 19.82 7.80 -2.05
N VAL A 242 21.08 7.93 -2.45
CA VAL A 242 21.53 7.70 -3.83
C VAL A 242 22.71 6.73 -3.89
N ILE A 243 22.73 5.89 -4.92
CA ILE A 243 23.84 4.99 -5.24
C ILE A 243 24.21 5.15 -6.71
N SER A 244 25.50 5.02 -7.03
CA SER A 244 25.96 4.92 -8.41
C SER A 244 26.17 3.46 -8.80
N ARG A 245 25.73 3.08 -10.00
CA ARG A 245 26.08 1.79 -10.62
C ARG A 245 27.50 1.79 -11.18
N ASP A 246 28.08 2.96 -11.37
CA ASP A 246 29.46 3.15 -11.82
C ASP A 246 30.31 3.71 -10.66
N SER A 247 31.31 2.94 -10.23
CA SER A 247 32.23 3.31 -9.16
C SER A 247 33.09 4.55 -9.46
N SER A 248 33.21 4.93 -10.74
CA SER A 248 33.95 6.13 -11.15
C SER A 248 33.17 7.43 -10.94
N ILE A 249 31.86 7.34 -10.67
CA ILE A 249 30.97 8.48 -10.48
C ILE A 249 30.55 8.56 -9.03
N ASP A 250 30.83 9.69 -8.39
CA ASP A 250 30.30 10.00 -7.07
C ASP A 250 28.80 10.38 -7.18
N PRO A 251 27.87 9.59 -6.62
CA PRO A 251 26.45 9.86 -6.72
C PRO A 251 26.03 11.14 -5.98
N VAL A 252 26.71 11.49 -4.88
CA VAL A 252 26.38 12.70 -4.11
C VAL A 252 26.83 13.93 -4.88
N GLY A 253 28.08 13.94 -5.37
CA GLY A 253 28.62 15.01 -6.20
C GLY A 253 27.81 15.26 -7.47
N ALA A 254 27.35 14.20 -8.15
CA ALA A 254 26.49 14.30 -9.33
C ALA A 254 25.15 14.99 -9.01
N CYS A 255 24.52 14.67 -7.87
CA CYS A 255 23.26 15.27 -7.46
C CYS A 255 23.40 16.72 -6.97
N VAL A 256 24.51 17.07 -6.31
CA VAL A 256 24.79 18.43 -5.83
C VAL A 256 25.11 19.36 -7.01
N GLY A 257 25.96 18.91 -7.93
CA GLY A 257 26.46 19.71 -9.05
C GLY A 257 27.42 20.82 -8.63
N MET A 258 27.89 21.61 -9.59
CA MET A 258 28.87 22.67 -9.37
C MET A 258 28.36 23.70 -8.34
N ARG A 259 28.98 23.74 -7.14
CA ARG A 259 28.58 24.58 -6.01
C ARG A 259 27.11 24.41 -5.60
N GLY A 260 26.55 23.22 -5.76
CA GLY A 260 25.15 22.96 -5.38
C GLY A 260 24.12 23.44 -6.39
N SER A 261 24.51 23.81 -7.62
CA SER A 261 23.58 24.41 -8.59
C SER A 261 22.34 23.54 -8.87
N ARG A 262 22.53 22.22 -8.95
CA ARG A 262 21.46 21.26 -9.26
C ARG A 262 20.50 21.10 -8.07
N VAL A 263 21.05 20.82 -6.89
CA VAL A 263 20.24 20.72 -5.67
C VAL A 263 19.50 22.01 -5.36
N GLN A 264 20.10 23.18 -5.57
CA GLN A 264 19.43 24.48 -5.36
C GLN A 264 18.26 24.72 -6.31
N ALA A 265 18.31 24.22 -7.54
CA ALA A 265 17.17 24.30 -8.47
C ALA A 265 15.97 23.50 -7.95
N VAL A 266 16.21 22.29 -7.41
CA VAL A 266 15.17 21.46 -6.79
C VAL A 266 14.66 22.09 -5.48
N VAL A 267 15.54 22.59 -4.62
CA VAL A 267 15.19 23.33 -3.39
C VAL A 267 14.29 24.53 -3.70
N GLY A 268 14.60 25.28 -4.77
CA GLY A 268 13.80 26.41 -5.22
C GLY A 268 12.39 26.00 -5.64
N GLU A 269 12.24 24.86 -6.32
CA GLU A 269 10.93 24.31 -6.69
C GLU A 269 10.12 23.84 -5.47
N LEU A 270 10.80 23.39 -4.40
CA LEU A 270 10.18 22.90 -3.17
C LEU A 270 10.06 23.97 -2.07
N GLN A 271 10.03 25.26 -2.45
CA GLN A 271 9.84 26.40 -1.52
C GLN A 271 10.91 26.50 -0.40
N GLY A 272 12.16 26.14 -0.70
CA GLY A 272 13.26 26.25 0.26
C GLY A 272 13.39 25.07 1.23
N GLU A 273 12.77 23.93 0.91
CA GLU A 273 12.97 22.67 1.63
C GLU A 273 14.46 22.30 1.66
N LYS A 274 15.02 22.03 2.85
CA LYS A 274 16.43 21.64 3.00
C LYS A 274 16.62 20.18 2.62
N ILE A 275 17.42 19.90 1.59
CA ILE A 275 17.63 18.54 1.10
C ILE A 275 19.03 18.07 1.50
N ASP A 276 19.09 16.99 2.25
CA ASP A 276 20.34 16.26 2.53
C ASP A 276 20.45 15.08 1.55
N ILE A 277 21.53 15.04 0.78
CA ILE A 277 21.81 13.95 -0.18
C ILE A 277 22.81 13.00 0.47
N ILE A 278 22.46 11.72 0.53
CA ILE A 278 23.12 10.73 1.37
C ILE A 278 23.53 9.55 0.49
N PRO A 279 24.77 9.06 0.59
CA PRO A 279 25.18 7.85 -0.11
C PRO A 279 24.47 6.64 0.50
N TRP A 280 23.73 5.92 -0.33
CA TRP A 280 23.11 4.65 0.07
C TRP A 280 24.17 3.56 0.17
N SER A 281 24.06 2.71 1.19
CA SER A 281 24.94 1.57 1.42
C SER A 281 24.09 0.31 1.61
N PRO A 282 24.51 -0.86 1.07
CA PRO A 282 23.89 -2.14 1.41
C PRO A 282 24.07 -2.51 2.89
N ASP A 283 25.17 -2.08 3.50
CA ASP A 283 25.39 -2.25 4.93
C ASP A 283 24.53 -1.26 5.73
N VAL A 284 23.61 -1.80 6.54
CA VAL A 284 22.61 -1.04 7.29
C VAL A 284 23.27 -0.11 8.30
N ALA A 285 24.30 -0.58 9.02
CA ALA A 285 25.00 0.24 10.01
C ALA A 285 25.61 1.49 9.35
N THR A 286 26.34 1.31 8.24
CA THR A 286 26.90 2.43 7.46
C THR A 286 25.78 3.33 6.92
N PHE A 287 24.68 2.76 6.44
CA PHE A 287 23.58 3.54 5.88
C PHE A 287 22.88 4.41 6.95
N VAL A 288 22.69 3.90 8.17
CA VAL A 288 22.13 4.64 9.30
C VAL A 288 23.04 5.79 9.74
N VAL A 289 24.36 5.55 9.83
CA VAL A 289 25.34 6.60 10.14
C VAL A 289 25.26 7.71 9.10
N ASN A 290 25.19 7.36 7.82
CA ASN A 290 25.03 8.32 6.74
C ASN A 290 23.67 9.05 6.84
N ALA A 291 22.59 8.35 7.19
CA ALA A 291 21.24 8.91 7.33
C ALA A 291 21.15 9.97 8.45
N LEU A 292 21.88 9.78 9.55
CA LEU A 292 21.87 10.69 10.71
C LEU A 292 22.72 11.95 10.52
N GLN A 293 23.48 12.07 9.42
CA GLN A 293 24.21 13.28 9.10
C GLN A 293 23.31 14.53 9.20
N PRO A 294 23.79 15.61 9.84
CA PRO A 294 25.19 15.92 10.16
C PRO A 294 25.70 15.46 11.54
N ALA A 295 24.93 14.69 12.31
CA ALA A 295 25.39 14.22 13.63
C ALA A 295 26.43 13.11 13.50
N GLU A 296 27.46 13.15 14.35
CA GLU A 296 28.47 12.10 14.45
C GLU A 296 27.98 10.97 15.36
N VAL A 297 28.14 9.74 14.91
CA VAL A 297 27.71 8.53 15.60
C VAL A 297 28.92 7.81 16.17
N ALA A 298 28.86 7.43 17.45
CA ALA A 298 29.94 6.71 18.13
C ALA A 298 29.83 5.19 17.92
N LYS A 299 28.63 4.63 18.06
CA LYS A 299 28.36 3.19 17.96
C LYS A 299 26.94 2.95 17.42
N VAL A 300 26.77 1.89 16.64
CA VAL A 300 25.47 1.39 16.19
C VAL A 300 25.32 -0.05 16.68
N VAL A 301 24.19 -0.36 17.28
CA VAL A 301 23.79 -1.71 17.70
C VAL A 301 22.53 -2.05 16.91
N LEU A 302 22.59 -3.16 16.18
CA LEU A 302 21.51 -3.66 15.35
C LEU A 302 20.77 -4.74 16.15
N ASP A 303 19.45 -4.65 16.19
CA ASP A 303 18.56 -5.70 16.66
C ASP A 303 17.70 -6.16 15.47
N GLU A 304 18.09 -7.28 14.87
CA GLU A 304 17.43 -7.83 13.67
C GLU A 304 16.08 -8.48 13.99
N GLU A 305 15.85 -8.92 15.23
CA GLU A 305 14.58 -9.54 15.63
C GLU A 305 13.48 -8.50 15.80
N ALA A 306 13.84 -7.32 16.33
CA ALA A 306 12.90 -6.24 16.61
C ALA A 306 12.79 -5.16 15.51
N ASP A 307 13.45 -5.32 14.36
CA ASP A 307 13.60 -4.31 13.31
C ASP A 307 14.05 -2.93 13.86
N LYS A 308 14.92 -2.96 14.87
CA LYS A 308 15.28 -1.81 15.68
C LYS A 308 16.79 -1.56 15.66
N ILE A 309 17.16 -0.28 15.60
CA ILE A 309 18.55 0.14 15.57
C ILE A 309 18.78 1.14 16.69
N GLU A 310 19.76 0.84 17.53
CA GLU A 310 20.18 1.73 18.59
C GLU A 310 21.47 2.42 18.21
N VAL A 311 21.43 3.74 18.31
CA VAL A 311 22.52 4.60 17.89
C VAL A 311 23.03 5.40 19.08
N VAL A 312 24.28 5.15 19.43
CA VAL A 312 24.96 5.86 20.52
C VAL A 312 25.67 7.07 19.95
N VAL A 313 25.36 8.24 20.50
CA VAL A 313 25.97 9.51 20.12
C VAL A 313 26.60 10.20 21.33
N PRO A 314 27.63 11.04 21.13
CA PRO A 314 28.12 11.91 22.20
C PRO A 314 27.03 12.87 22.69
N ASP A 315 27.06 13.25 23.97
CA ASP A 315 26.07 14.15 24.58
C ASP A 315 25.88 15.47 23.80
N GLU A 316 26.98 16.01 23.27
CA GLU A 316 26.97 17.24 22.48
C GLU A 316 26.22 17.10 21.15
N GLN A 317 26.16 15.89 20.59
CA GLN A 317 25.54 15.56 19.31
C GLN A 317 24.09 15.08 19.45
N LEU A 318 23.63 14.72 20.66
CA LEU A 318 22.27 14.20 20.90
C LEU A 318 21.18 15.10 20.32
N SER A 319 21.27 16.40 20.59
CA SER A 319 20.31 17.39 20.10
C SER A 319 20.30 17.50 18.57
N LEU A 320 21.47 17.33 17.92
CA LEU A 320 21.61 17.37 16.47
C LEU A 320 21.06 16.09 15.83
N ALA A 321 21.35 14.94 16.43
CA ALA A 321 20.94 13.61 15.98
C ALA A 321 19.41 13.45 16.01
N ILE A 322 18.77 13.88 17.10
CA ILE A 322 17.30 13.92 17.22
C ILE A 322 16.73 15.00 16.27
N GLY A 323 17.34 16.18 16.27
CA GLY A 323 16.87 17.34 15.52
C GLY A 323 15.63 17.99 16.13
N ARG A 324 15.19 19.12 15.54
CA ARG A 324 14.03 19.88 16.05
C ARG A 324 12.78 19.01 16.01
N ARG A 325 12.16 18.75 17.18
CA ARG A 325 10.97 17.88 17.30
C ARG A 325 11.17 16.47 16.72
N GLY A 326 12.38 15.92 16.84
CA GLY A 326 12.69 14.59 16.30
C GLY A 326 12.71 14.53 14.77
N GLN A 327 12.83 15.67 14.07
CA GLN A 327 12.75 15.69 12.61
C GLN A 327 13.89 14.89 11.96
N ASN A 328 15.11 14.93 12.50
CA ASN A 328 16.25 14.27 11.86
C ASN A 328 16.16 12.74 12.00
N VAL A 329 15.91 12.26 13.22
CA VAL A 329 15.72 10.83 13.50
C VAL A 329 14.52 10.25 12.75
N ARG A 330 13.38 10.96 12.67
CA ARG A 330 12.21 10.51 11.91
C ARG A 330 12.50 10.39 10.41
N LEU A 331 13.21 11.37 9.83
CA LEU A 331 13.60 11.31 8.42
C LEU A 331 14.61 10.19 8.17
N ALA A 332 15.53 9.93 9.10
CA ALA A 332 16.48 8.83 9.00
C ALA A 332 15.75 7.47 9.07
N SER A 333 14.86 7.28 10.04
CA SER A 333 14.04 6.07 10.18
C SER A 333 13.17 5.82 8.94
N GLN A 334 12.50 6.84 8.41
CA GLN A 334 11.74 6.71 7.15
C GLN A 334 12.61 6.41 5.93
N LEU A 335 13.87 6.84 5.93
CA LEU A 335 14.79 6.64 4.81
C LEU A 335 15.38 5.23 4.83
N THR A 336 15.71 4.71 6.03
CA THR A 336 16.31 3.38 6.22
C THR A 336 15.25 2.28 6.28
N GLY A 337 14.04 2.60 6.74
CA GLY A 337 12.98 1.64 7.00
C GLY A 337 13.03 1.02 8.41
N TRP A 338 14.00 1.41 9.23
CA TRP A 338 14.23 0.87 10.58
C TRP A 338 13.78 1.85 11.66
N ASP A 339 13.36 1.36 12.82
CA ASP A 339 13.15 2.24 13.98
C ASP A 339 14.50 2.59 14.61
N ILE A 340 14.75 3.89 14.84
CA ILE A 340 16.06 4.37 15.29
C ILE A 340 15.92 5.03 16.64
N ASP A 341 16.47 4.37 17.66
CA ASP A 341 16.59 4.92 19.00
C ASP A 341 17.97 5.53 19.21
N ILE A 342 17.99 6.77 19.70
CA ILE A 342 19.23 7.51 19.93
C ILE A 342 19.48 7.62 21.42
N LEU A 343 20.64 7.15 21.86
CA LEU A 343 21.08 7.12 23.26
C LEU A 343 22.41 7.84 23.41
N THR A 344 22.68 8.38 24.59
CA THR A 344 24.02 8.84 24.92
C THR A 344 24.92 7.69 25.39
N GLU A 345 26.24 7.90 25.38
CA GLU A 345 27.18 6.92 25.91
C GLU A 345 26.91 6.61 27.40
N ALA A 346 26.49 7.61 28.17
CA ALA A 346 26.12 7.44 29.56
C ALA A 346 24.83 6.62 29.72
N GLU A 347 23.80 6.93 28.93
CA GLU A 347 22.51 6.20 28.96
C GLU A 347 22.67 4.73 28.54
N GLU A 348 23.45 4.48 27.48
CA GLU A 348 23.74 3.11 27.02
C GLU A 348 24.55 2.34 28.07
N SER A 349 25.52 2.98 28.74
CA SER A 349 26.27 2.37 29.83
C SER A 349 25.38 2.07 31.05
N GLU A 350 24.51 2.99 31.45
CA GLU A 350 23.57 2.77 32.56
C GLU A 350 22.59 1.64 32.25
N ARG A 351 22.11 1.56 31.00
CA ARG A 351 21.21 0.49 30.58
C ARG A 351 21.91 -0.86 30.60
N ARG A 352 23.12 -0.96 30.03
CA ARG A 352 23.95 -2.18 30.10
C ARG A 352 24.21 -2.60 31.55
N GLN A 353 24.46 -1.66 32.45
CA GLN A 353 24.66 -1.98 33.85
C GLN A 353 23.38 -2.50 34.51
N LYS A 354 22.22 -1.91 34.22
CA LYS A 354 20.92 -2.41 34.71
C LYS A 354 20.61 -3.81 34.18
N GLU A 355 20.80 -4.04 32.89
CA GLU A 355 20.61 -5.36 32.28
C GLU A 355 21.57 -6.40 32.88
N PHE A 356 22.84 -6.04 33.10
CA PHE A 356 23.83 -6.92 33.74
C PHE A 356 23.41 -7.31 35.16
N VAL A 357 22.93 -6.36 35.96
CA VAL A 357 22.42 -6.63 37.32
C VAL A 357 21.18 -7.52 37.27
N GLN A 358 20.23 -7.25 36.38
CA GLN A 358 19.02 -8.06 36.22
C GLN A 358 19.34 -9.50 35.81
N ARG A 359 20.26 -9.70 34.86
CA ARG A 359 20.71 -11.04 34.44
C ARG A 359 21.44 -11.75 35.57
N THR A 360 22.29 -11.04 36.31
CA THR A 360 22.97 -11.59 37.50
C THR A 360 21.94 -12.08 38.53
N GLU A 361 20.95 -11.25 38.86
CA GLU A 361 19.87 -11.61 39.79
C GLU A 361 19.04 -12.79 39.29
N LEU A 362 18.75 -12.85 38.00
CA LEU A 362 18.06 -13.97 37.36
C LEU A 362 18.84 -15.28 37.55
N PHE A 363 20.13 -15.30 37.26
CA PHE A 363 20.96 -16.49 37.44
C PHE A 363 21.13 -16.88 38.91
N MET A 364 21.32 -15.90 39.80
CA MET A 364 21.40 -16.17 41.24
C MET A 364 20.15 -16.85 41.77
N ASN A 365 18.97 -16.35 41.40
CA ASN A 365 17.70 -16.88 41.87
C ASN A 365 17.34 -18.21 41.21
N ALA A 366 17.55 -18.34 39.89
CA ALA A 366 17.18 -19.54 39.15
C ALA A 366 18.11 -20.73 39.46
N LEU A 367 19.43 -20.47 39.49
CA LEU A 367 20.46 -21.51 39.63
C LEU A 367 20.91 -21.70 41.10
N ASN A 368 20.41 -20.86 42.01
CA ASN A 368 20.82 -20.84 43.42
C ASN A 368 22.34 -20.78 43.58
N VAL A 369 22.96 -19.88 42.82
CA VAL A 369 24.41 -19.64 42.82
C VAL A 369 24.73 -18.34 43.55
N ASP A 370 26.00 -18.17 43.93
CA ASP A 370 26.44 -16.90 44.50
C ASP A 370 26.54 -15.79 43.45
N GLU A 371 26.71 -14.56 43.93
CA GLU A 371 26.80 -13.37 43.08
C GLU A 371 27.98 -13.47 42.10
N THR A 372 29.09 -14.09 42.49
CA THR A 372 30.27 -14.21 41.63
C THR A 372 30.02 -15.10 40.42
N VAL A 373 29.35 -16.25 40.61
CA VAL A 373 28.97 -17.15 39.53
C VAL A 373 27.91 -16.50 38.63
N GLY A 374 26.93 -15.81 39.22
CA GLY A 374 25.90 -15.08 38.45
C GLY A 374 26.49 -13.96 37.57
N GLN A 375 27.47 -13.22 38.09
CA GLN A 375 28.18 -12.18 37.33
C GLN A 375 29.01 -12.75 36.19
N LEU A 376 29.68 -13.89 36.42
CA LEU A 376 30.46 -14.57 35.39
C LEU A 376 29.56 -15.01 34.22
N LEU A 377 28.43 -15.67 34.52
CA LEU A 377 27.44 -16.05 33.49
C LEU A 377 26.90 -14.83 32.73
N ALA A 378 26.55 -13.76 33.43
CA ALA A 378 26.08 -12.53 32.77
C ALA A 378 27.18 -11.86 31.92
N SER A 379 28.46 -11.98 32.31
CA SER A 379 29.59 -11.37 31.59
C SER A 379 29.96 -12.10 30.31
N GLU A 380 29.77 -13.42 30.28
CA GLU A 380 29.97 -14.27 29.09
C GLU A 380 28.84 -14.10 28.07
N GLY A 381 27.74 -13.44 28.45
CA GLY A 381 26.70 -12.99 27.54
C GLY A 381 25.40 -13.78 27.59
N PHE A 382 25.29 -14.78 28.46
CA PHE A 382 24.05 -15.55 28.64
C PHE A 382 22.88 -14.61 29.01
N ARG A 383 21.77 -14.78 28.30
CA ARG A 383 20.56 -13.93 28.43
C ARG A 383 19.45 -14.62 29.20
N SER A 384 19.40 -15.95 29.18
CA SER A 384 18.32 -16.75 29.78
C SER A 384 18.86 -18.01 30.46
N VAL A 385 18.02 -18.63 31.31
CA VAL A 385 18.37 -19.88 31.99
C VAL A 385 18.41 -21.03 30.98
N GLU A 386 17.58 -20.96 29.94
CA GLU A 386 17.50 -21.91 28.84
C GLU A 386 18.82 -21.99 28.06
N GLU A 387 19.44 -20.85 27.75
CA GLU A 387 20.76 -20.84 27.10
C GLU A 387 21.80 -21.57 27.95
N VAL A 388 21.83 -21.31 29.26
CA VAL A 388 22.75 -21.98 30.19
C VAL A 388 22.48 -23.48 30.27
N ALA A 389 21.22 -23.92 30.22
CA ALA A 389 20.83 -25.31 30.33
C ALA A 389 21.21 -26.18 29.11
N TYR A 390 21.25 -25.57 27.91
CA TYR A 390 21.40 -26.29 26.64
C TYR A 390 22.65 -25.92 25.83
N VAL A 391 23.46 -24.96 26.30
CA VAL A 391 24.77 -24.66 25.70
C VAL A 391 25.73 -25.87 25.77
N GLU A 392 26.72 -25.93 24.89
CA GLU A 392 27.75 -26.96 24.97
C GLU A 392 28.52 -26.85 26.31
N PRO A 393 28.77 -27.97 27.03
CA PRO A 393 29.49 -27.93 28.31
C PRO A 393 30.88 -27.30 28.21
N SER A 394 31.52 -27.37 27.03
CA SER A 394 32.80 -26.75 26.76
C SER A 394 32.78 -25.23 26.87
N GLU A 395 31.68 -24.57 26.47
CA GLU A 395 31.57 -23.10 26.56
C GLU A 395 31.50 -22.66 28.02
N LEU A 396 30.72 -23.34 28.86
CA LEU A 396 30.66 -23.06 30.29
C LEU A 396 31.99 -23.39 31.00
N SER A 397 32.67 -24.47 30.61
CA SER A 397 33.98 -24.82 31.19
C SER A 397 35.09 -23.85 30.78
N SER A 398 34.88 -23.06 29.71
CA SER A 398 35.85 -22.08 29.24
C SER A 398 35.84 -20.79 30.04
N ILE A 399 34.79 -20.58 30.85
CA ILE A 399 34.64 -19.42 31.73
C ILE A 399 35.74 -19.44 32.80
N GLU A 400 36.41 -18.30 32.96
CA GLU A 400 37.51 -18.20 33.92
C GLU A 400 37.00 -18.46 35.34
N GLY A 401 37.48 -19.56 35.94
CA GLY A 401 37.10 -20.00 37.28
C GLY A 401 36.12 -21.17 37.33
N PHE A 402 35.62 -21.65 36.18
CA PHE A 402 34.81 -22.88 36.12
C PHE A 402 35.69 -24.06 35.70
N ASP A 403 35.43 -25.23 36.28
CA ASP A 403 35.93 -26.51 35.80
C ASP A 403 34.80 -27.34 35.17
N GLU A 404 35.12 -28.46 34.53
CA GLU A 404 34.13 -29.33 33.88
C GLU A 404 33.03 -29.78 34.86
N ASP A 405 33.40 -30.03 36.12
CA ASP A 405 32.48 -30.46 37.18
C ASP A 405 31.51 -29.31 37.56
N THR A 406 32.02 -28.09 37.74
CA THR A 406 31.20 -26.90 38.07
C THR A 406 30.28 -26.53 36.90
N ALA A 407 30.78 -26.58 35.66
CA ALA A 407 29.98 -26.33 34.47
C ALA A 407 28.81 -27.33 34.38
N ALA A 408 29.08 -28.63 34.57
CA ALA A 408 28.05 -29.66 34.59
C ALA A 408 27.05 -29.46 35.74
N GLU A 409 27.51 -29.05 36.92
CA GLU A 409 26.62 -28.73 38.05
C GLU A 409 25.69 -27.56 37.74
N ILE A 410 26.21 -26.47 37.17
CA ILE A 410 25.43 -25.30 36.77
C ILE A 410 24.37 -25.67 35.73
N GLN A 411 24.73 -26.46 34.72
CA GLN A 411 23.77 -26.95 33.71
C GLN A 411 22.67 -27.81 34.34
N ASN A 412 23.05 -28.74 35.22
CA ASN A 412 22.07 -29.58 35.91
C ASN A 412 21.10 -28.73 36.73
N ARG A 413 21.59 -27.71 37.46
CA ARG A 413 20.72 -26.80 38.21
C ARG A 413 19.80 -25.98 37.29
N ALA A 414 20.30 -25.55 36.14
CA ALA A 414 19.49 -24.86 35.14
C ALA A 414 18.36 -25.76 34.62
N GLN A 415 18.68 -27.01 34.26
CA GLN A 415 17.70 -28.00 33.82
C GLN A 415 16.69 -28.36 34.92
N GLU A 416 17.13 -28.51 36.16
CA GLU A 416 16.25 -28.75 37.32
C GLU A 416 15.31 -27.56 37.56
N HIS A 417 15.81 -26.33 37.44
CA HIS A 417 14.99 -25.13 37.56
C HIS A 417 13.92 -25.08 36.46
N LEU A 418 14.31 -25.29 35.20
CA LEU A 418 13.38 -25.32 34.08
C LEU A 418 12.34 -26.43 34.24
N ALA A 419 12.74 -27.62 34.70
CA ALA A 419 11.82 -28.72 34.97
C ALA A 419 10.85 -28.41 36.12
N ALA A 420 11.30 -27.71 37.16
CA ALA A 420 10.44 -27.27 38.27
C ALA A 420 9.41 -26.23 37.82
N VAL A 421 9.85 -25.25 37.02
CA VAL A 421 8.98 -24.23 36.42
C VAL A 421 7.94 -24.87 35.49
N GLU A 422 8.38 -25.80 34.63
CA GLU A 422 7.50 -26.56 33.73
C GLU A 422 6.47 -27.39 34.52
N ALA A 423 6.88 -28.03 35.61
CA ALA A 423 5.98 -28.78 36.48
C ALA A 423 4.95 -27.87 37.17
N GLU A 424 5.35 -26.68 37.62
CA GLU A 424 4.43 -25.70 38.22
C GLU A 424 3.39 -25.22 37.19
N PHE A 425 3.82 -24.92 35.97
CA PHE A 425 2.89 -24.55 34.89
C PHE A 425 1.98 -25.72 34.49
N ASP A 426 2.48 -26.95 34.48
CA ASP A 426 1.67 -28.15 34.22
C ASP A 426 0.60 -28.37 35.31
N GLU A 427 0.92 -28.13 36.59
CA GLU A 427 -0.07 -28.16 37.66
C GLU A 427 -1.12 -27.05 37.51
N LYS A 428 -0.70 -25.82 37.19
CA LYS A 428 -1.60 -24.69 36.95
C LYS A 428 -2.56 -24.95 35.79
N ARG A 429 -2.06 -25.46 34.66
CA ARG A 429 -2.91 -25.76 33.49
C ARG A 429 -3.95 -26.84 33.82
N LYS A 430 -3.56 -27.87 34.58
CA LYS A 430 -4.47 -28.93 35.05
C LYS A 430 -5.53 -28.37 35.99
N ALA A 431 -5.17 -27.44 36.86
CA ALA A 431 -6.12 -26.75 37.73
C ALA A 431 -7.14 -25.89 36.95
N LEU A 432 -6.71 -25.30 35.83
CA LEU A 432 -7.56 -24.53 34.92
C LEU A 432 -8.40 -25.42 33.98
N GLY A 433 -8.14 -26.72 33.94
CA GLY A 433 -8.87 -27.69 33.12
C GLY A 433 -8.48 -27.66 31.64
N VAL A 434 -7.25 -27.24 31.33
CA VAL A 434 -6.71 -27.22 29.97
C VAL A 434 -6.33 -28.64 29.54
N GLU A 435 -6.77 -29.03 28.35
CA GLU A 435 -6.59 -30.37 27.80
C GLU A 435 -5.14 -30.63 27.37
N ASP A 436 -4.73 -31.90 27.44
CA ASP A 436 -3.36 -32.28 27.09
C ASP A 436 -3.04 -32.13 25.61
N GLU A 437 -4.06 -32.24 24.76
CA GLU A 437 -3.94 -32.17 23.30
C GLU A 437 -3.42 -30.80 22.81
N LEU A 438 -3.59 -29.74 23.61
CA LEU A 438 -3.03 -28.43 23.29
C LEU A 438 -1.49 -28.42 23.30
N ARG A 439 -0.84 -29.35 24.03
CA ARG A 439 0.62 -29.45 24.06
C ARG A 439 1.23 -29.89 22.73
N ASP A 440 0.52 -30.71 21.95
CA ASP A 440 1.01 -31.12 20.63
C ASP A 440 0.53 -30.19 19.50
N VAL A 441 0.13 -28.95 19.82
CA VAL A 441 0.05 -27.87 18.85
C VAL A 441 1.42 -27.22 18.75
N GLU A 442 1.95 -27.12 17.53
CA GLU A 442 3.26 -26.54 17.28
C GLU A 442 3.30 -25.08 17.71
N GLY A 443 4.36 -24.68 18.43
CA GLY A 443 4.54 -23.33 18.96
C GLY A 443 3.85 -23.05 20.30
N VAL A 444 3.09 -24.00 20.88
CA VAL A 444 2.42 -23.82 22.18
C VAL A 444 3.28 -24.36 23.32
N SER A 445 3.73 -23.46 24.22
CA SER A 445 4.43 -23.85 25.45
C SER A 445 3.46 -24.12 26.61
N THR A 446 3.89 -24.86 27.64
CA THR A 446 3.05 -25.10 28.83
C THR A 446 2.71 -23.81 29.58
N ALA A 447 3.60 -22.81 29.55
CA ALA A 447 3.30 -21.47 30.06
C ALA A 447 2.19 -20.76 29.25
N MET A 448 2.21 -20.86 27.92
CA MET A 448 1.14 -20.33 27.07
C MET A 448 -0.19 -21.04 27.34
N MET A 449 -0.17 -22.35 27.59
CA MET A 449 -1.38 -23.11 27.95
C MET A 449 -2.04 -22.61 29.24
N VAL A 450 -1.25 -22.17 30.23
CA VAL A 450 -1.79 -21.55 31.44
C VAL A 450 -2.48 -20.22 31.09
N ALA A 451 -1.83 -19.36 30.32
CA ALA A 451 -2.39 -18.07 29.89
C ALA A 451 -3.67 -18.22 29.05
N LEU A 452 -3.70 -19.21 28.14
CA LEU A 452 -4.89 -19.61 27.40
C LEU A 452 -6.01 -20.10 28.33
N GLY A 453 -5.67 -20.95 29.30
CA GLY A 453 -6.62 -21.47 30.29
C GLY A 453 -7.23 -20.40 31.18
N GLU A 454 -6.48 -19.35 31.55
CA GLU A 454 -6.98 -18.17 32.28
C GLU A 454 -8.00 -17.37 31.47
N ASN A 455 -7.94 -17.45 30.14
CA ASN A 455 -8.87 -16.82 29.20
C ASN A 455 -9.92 -17.79 28.63
N ASP A 456 -10.18 -18.90 29.34
CA ASP A 456 -11.16 -19.93 28.97
C ASP A 456 -10.91 -20.68 27.65
N VAL A 457 -9.69 -20.62 27.10
CA VAL A 457 -9.26 -21.46 25.97
C VAL A 457 -8.65 -22.75 26.52
N LYS A 458 -9.41 -23.86 26.46
CA LYS A 458 -9.07 -25.11 27.18
C LYS A 458 -8.82 -26.29 26.28
N SER A 459 -9.29 -26.26 25.03
CA SER A 459 -9.13 -27.34 24.06
C SER A 459 -8.46 -26.86 22.77
N VAL A 460 -8.02 -27.82 21.93
CA VAL A 460 -7.52 -27.53 20.58
C VAL A 460 -8.62 -26.89 19.72
N GLU A 461 -9.88 -27.27 19.92
CA GLU A 461 -11.03 -26.66 19.23
C GLU A 461 -11.23 -25.19 19.62
N ASP A 462 -11.06 -24.85 20.90
CA ASP A 462 -11.15 -23.46 21.37
C ASP A 462 -10.03 -22.61 20.74
N LEU A 463 -8.80 -23.12 20.73
CA LEU A 463 -7.65 -22.42 20.14
C LEU A 463 -7.77 -22.28 18.61
N ALA A 464 -8.30 -23.30 17.92
CA ALA A 464 -8.59 -23.24 16.49
C ALA A 464 -9.64 -22.17 16.14
N GLY A 465 -10.57 -21.93 17.05
CA GLY A 465 -11.61 -20.91 16.98
C GLY A 465 -11.12 -19.48 17.23
N CYS A 466 -9.95 -19.30 17.83
CA CYS A 466 -9.36 -17.99 18.07
C CYS A 466 -9.00 -17.27 16.76
N ALA A 467 -9.13 -15.95 16.76
CA ALA A 467 -8.48 -15.09 15.81
C ALA A 467 -7.05 -14.79 16.28
N THR A 468 -6.17 -14.44 15.34
CA THR A 468 -4.81 -13.97 15.67
C THR A 468 -4.83 -12.81 16.66
N ASP A 469 -5.79 -11.91 16.50
CA ASP A 469 -6.00 -10.74 17.35
C ASP A 469 -6.41 -11.12 18.79
N ASP A 470 -7.00 -12.29 19.02
CA ASP A 470 -7.31 -12.77 20.37
C ASP A 470 -6.03 -13.16 21.13
N LEU A 471 -4.99 -13.61 20.42
CA LEU A 471 -3.71 -14.01 21.01
C LEU A 471 -2.78 -12.81 21.26
N VAL A 472 -2.58 -11.93 20.28
CA VAL A 472 -1.63 -10.81 20.36
C VAL A 472 -2.27 -9.44 20.65
N GLY A 473 -3.60 -9.40 20.74
CA GLY A 473 -4.36 -8.18 20.96
C GLY A 473 -4.57 -7.35 19.69
N TRP A 474 -5.41 -6.33 19.80
CA TRP A 474 -5.67 -5.40 18.71
C TRP A 474 -5.77 -3.97 19.22
N THR A 475 -5.66 -3.03 18.29
CA THR A 475 -5.77 -1.61 18.60
C THR A 475 -6.99 -1.02 17.90
N GLU A 476 -7.93 -0.49 18.69
CA GLU A 476 -9.14 0.17 18.17
C GLU A 476 -8.97 1.70 18.24
N ARG A 477 -9.41 2.40 17.19
CA ARG A 477 -9.44 3.87 17.16
C ARG A 477 -10.87 4.36 17.06
N LYS A 478 -11.37 5.00 18.12
CA LYS A 478 -12.72 5.54 18.20
C LYS A 478 -12.69 6.98 18.69
N ASP A 479 -13.40 7.87 17.99
CA ASP A 479 -13.48 9.31 18.31
C ASP A 479 -12.14 10.05 18.47
N GLY A 480 -11.08 9.55 17.81
CA GLY A 480 -9.75 10.16 17.82
C GLY A 480 -8.80 9.62 18.89
N GLU A 481 -9.29 8.84 19.85
CA GLU A 481 -8.51 8.12 20.85
C GLU A 481 -8.22 6.68 20.39
N THR A 482 -7.00 6.21 20.66
CA THR A 482 -6.52 4.88 20.32
C THR A 482 -6.45 4.06 21.60
N THR A 483 -7.23 2.98 21.70
CA THR A 483 -7.24 2.05 22.83
C THR A 483 -6.66 0.70 22.40
N ARG A 484 -5.59 0.25 23.08
CA ARG A 484 -5.02 -1.09 22.88
C ARG A 484 -5.77 -2.08 23.78
N HIS A 485 -6.24 -3.16 23.17
CA HIS A 485 -6.81 -4.31 23.84
C HIS A 485 -5.74 -5.39 23.91
N SER A 486 -5.58 -5.98 25.09
CA SER A 486 -4.55 -6.97 25.36
C SER A 486 -5.00 -8.35 24.88
N GLY A 487 -4.10 -9.10 24.26
CA GLY A 487 -4.33 -10.49 23.84
C GLY A 487 -4.09 -11.50 24.95
N TYR A 488 -4.53 -12.74 24.77
CA TYR A 488 -4.36 -13.82 25.76
C TYR A 488 -2.89 -14.18 26.01
N LEU A 489 -2.02 -13.95 25.02
CA LEU A 489 -0.59 -14.23 25.08
C LEU A 489 0.26 -12.94 25.12
N ASP A 490 -0.33 -11.80 25.48
CA ASP A 490 0.45 -10.57 25.69
C ASP A 490 1.46 -10.78 26.82
N GLY A 491 2.75 -10.67 26.50
CA GLY A 491 3.87 -10.88 27.42
C GLY A 491 4.75 -12.09 27.08
N PHE A 492 4.32 -12.93 26.14
CA PHE A 492 5.21 -13.81 25.39
C PHE A 492 5.64 -13.04 24.14
N ASP A 493 6.94 -12.92 23.86
CA ASP A 493 7.47 -12.21 22.68
C ASP A 493 7.06 -12.96 21.39
N LEU A 494 5.80 -12.75 20.99
CA LEU A 494 5.11 -13.48 19.94
C LEU A 494 4.77 -12.50 18.83
N SER A 495 5.34 -12.72 17.65
CA SER A 495 4.94 -11.92 16.49
C SER A 495 3.53 -12.29 16.05
N ARG A 496 2.89 -11.40 15.27
CA ARG A 496 1.58 -11.69 14.69
C ARG A 496 1.62 -12.91 13.76
N GLN A 497 2.77 -13.15 13.11
CA GLN A 497 2.96 -14.31 12.23
C GLN A 497 3.04 -15.61 13.04
N ASP A 498 3.76 -15.59 14.17
CA ASP A 498 3.85 -16.75 15.06
C ASP A 498 2.48 -17.10 15.66
N ALA A 499 1.72 -16.08 16.07
CA ALA A 499 0.36 -16.27 16.56
C ALA A 499 -0.58 -16.83 15.49
N GLU A 500 -0.43 -16.40 14.23
CA GLU A 500 -1.16 -16.95 13.10
C GLU A 500 -0.77 -18.41 12.84
N ALA A 501 0.53 -18.73 12.90
CA ALA A 501 1.02 -20.09 12.75
C ALA A 501 0.46 -21.02 13.84
N ILE A 502 0.42 -20.58 15.11
CA ILE A 502 -0.18 -21.34 16.22
C ILE A 502 -1.66 -21.63 15.97
N VAL A 503 -2.45 -20.62 15.56
CA VAL A 503 -3.87 -20.79 15.24
C VAL A 503 -4.06 -21.74 14.06
N MET A 504 -3.23 -21.63 13.03
CA MET A 504 -3.29 -22.52 11.87
C MET A 504 -2.91 -23.96 12.23
N ALA A 505 -1.87 -24.17 13.05
CA ALA A 505 -1.51 -25.48 13.57
C ALA A 505 -2.64 -26.11 14.40
N ALA A 506 -3.30 -25.31 15.25
CA ALA A 506 -4.47 -25.75 16.00
C ALA A 506 -5.64 -26.16 15.07
N ARG A 507 -5.90 -25.40 13.99
CA ARG A 507 -6.94 -25.72 12.99
C ARG A 507 -6.66 -26.99 12.21
N VAL A 508 -5.40 -27.21 11.83
CA VAL A 508 -4.98 -28.45 11.17
C VAL A 508 -5.18 -29.63 12.12
N LYS A 509 -4.79 -29.48 13.38
CA LYS A 509 -4.94 -30.53 14.39
C LYS A 509 -6.40 -30.81 14.77
N ALA A 510 -7.24 -29.78 14.82
CA ALA A 510 -8.69 -29.91 14.98
C ALA A 510 -9.39 -30.49 13.74
N GLY A 511 -8.67 -30.67 12.62
CA GLY A 511 -9.21 -31.20 11.37
C GLY A 511 -10.09 -30.21 10.60
N TRP A 512 -9.98 -28.90 10.88
CA TRP A 512 -10.71 -27.85 10.16
C TRP A 512 -10.11 -27.58 8.77
N ILE A 513 -8.80 -27.83 8.63
CA ILE A 513 -8.02 -27.58 7.41
C ILE A 513 -7.07 -28.75 7.20
N GLU A 514 -6.84 -29.16 5.96
CA GLU A 514 -5.81 -30.15 5.62
C GLU A 514 -4.41 -29.55 5.81
N ALA A 515 -3.47 -30.34 6.33
CA ALA A 515 -2.08 -29.89 6.47
C ALA A 515 -1.51 -29.53 5.09
N PRO A 516 -0.77 -28.41 4.96
CA PRO A 516 -0.10 -28.08 3.72
C PRO A 516 0.84 -29.22 3.32
N GLU A 517 0.82 -29.64 2.06
CA GLU A 517 1.82 -30.57 1.53
C GLU A 517 3.21 -29.96 1.75
N PRO A 518 4.20 -30.70 2.26
CA PRO A 518 5.54 -30.16 2.43
C PRO A 518 6.03 -29.70 1.06
N GLU A 519 6.36 -28.41 0.94
CA GLU A 519 6.98 -27.87 -0.27
C GLU A 519 8.25 -28.68 -0.52
N ALA A 520 8.28 -29.42 -1.63
CA ALA A 520 9.48 -30.07 -2.10
C ALA A 520 10.55 -28.99 -2.24
N GLU A 521 11.63 -29.13 -1.48
CA GLU A 521 12.81 -28.28 -1.56
C GLU A 521 13.12 -28.05 -3.04
N ALA A 522 12.96 -26.81 -3.50
CA ALA A 522 13.37 -26.42 -4.83
C ALA A 522 14.89 -26.59 -4.87
N GLU A 523 15.34 -27.72 -5.41
CA GLU A 523 16.72 -27.94 -5.82
C GLU A 523 17.14 -26.71 -6.63
N THR A 524 17.99 -25.90 -6.01
CA THR A 524 18.69 -24.81 -6.67
C THR A 524 19.65 -25.46 -7.66
N GLU A 525 19.20 -25.65 -8.90
CA GLU A 525 20.09 -25.87 -10.03
C GLU A 525 20.99 -24.63 -10.17
N ALA A 526 22.16 -24.70 -9.54
CA ALA A 526 23.27 -23.85 -9.85
C ALA A 526 23.71 -24.15 -11.29
N GLU A 527 23.24 -23.33 -12.24
CA GLU A 527 23.80 -23.28 -13.58
C GLU A 527 25.27 -22.83 -13.49
N GLU A 528 26.18 -23.80 -13.61
CA GLU A 528 27.53 -23.58 -14.10
C GLU A 528 27.47 -23.02 -15.53
N SER A 529 27.36 -21.71 -15.70
CA SER A 529 27.70 -21.06 -16.96
C SER A 529 29.19 -20.70 -16.96
N GLN A 530 30.00 -21.65 -17.43
CA GLN A 530 31.28 -21.34 -18.07
C GLN A 530 31.02 -20.49 -19.33
N VAL A 531 31.61 -19.28 -19.37
CA VAL A 531 32.37 -18.62 -20.47
C VAL A 531 32.39 -17.12 -20.24
#